data_AF-X0Y9U9-F1
#
_entry.id   AF-X0Y9U9-F1
#
_cell.length_a   1.000
_cell.length_b   1.000
_cell.length_c   1.000
_cell.angle_alpha   90.00
_cell.angle_beta   90.00
_cell.angle_gamma   90.00
#
_symmetry.space_group_name_H-M   'P 1'
#
loop_
_entity.id
_entity.type
_entity.pdbx_description
1 polymer ?
#
loop_
_entity_poly.entity_id
_entity_poly.type
_entity_poly.pdbx_seq_one_letter_code
_entity_poly.pdbx_strand_id
1 'polypeptide(L)'
;GIIIDGKAVKLINGAKIQLFEPDKFELEKTTIWSFKNRGNWATHQGNYRGNWAPEIPRNLILHYTKPGDLVLDQMVGSGTTLIECKLLGRNGIGVDINLDAVMVACNRLDFAYTANETTQKLYHGDARNLELINSENIDLIATHPPYASIIPYSHKTTEGDLSRVHSIDEFIECIKDIAKESYRVLKPGGHCGVLIGDTHKYRHFVPISTRVLLTFLEAGFVLREDVIKEQWHTET
;
A
#
# COMPACT_ATOMS: atom_id res chain seq x y z
N GLY A 1 15.85 0.21 -13.53
CA GLY A 1 16.74 -0.95 -13.37
C GLY A 1 17.55 -0.83 -12.09
N ILE A 2 17.82 -1.96 -11.43
CA ILE A 2 18.68 -2.02 -10.23
C ILE A 2 20.14 -1.98 -10.67
N ILE A 3 21.01 -1.36 -9.88
CA ILE A 3 22.46 -1.37 -10.11
C ILE A 3 23.09 -2.41 -9.20
N ILE A 4 23.78 -3.40 -9.79
CA ILE A 4 24.58 -4.42 -9.08
C ILE A 4 26.00 -4.34 -9.63
N ASP A 5 27.00 -4.12 -8.77
CA ASP A 5 28.40 -3.95 -9.16
C ASP A 5 28.61 -2.93 -10.29
N GLY A 6 27.90 -1.80 -10.20
CA GLY A 6 27.94 -0.72 -11.20
C GLY A 6 27.24 -1.04 -12.53
N LYS A 7 26.61 -2.20 -12.67
CA LYS A 7 25.86 -2.59 -13.87
C LYS A 7 24.36 -2.48 -13.64
N ALA A 8 23.67 -1.79 -14.54
CA ALA A 8 22.22 -1.74 -14.55
C ALA A 8 21.64 -3.09 -15.01
N VAL A 9 20.87 -3.74 -14.14
CA VAL A 9 20.12 -4.96 -14.39
C VAL A 9 18.69 -4.57 -14.73
N LYS A 10 18.22 -5.00 -15.91
CA LYS A 10 16.79 -4.95 -16.28
C LYS A 10 16.06 -6.05 -15.53
N LEU A 11 14.99 -5.69 -14.85
CA LEU A 11 14.29 -6.61 -13.95
C LEU A 11 13.10 -7.26 -14.64
N ILE A 12 12.33 -6.52 -15.42
CA ILE A 12 11.29 -7.10 -16.25
C ILE A 12 11.85 -7.57 -17.59
N ASN A 13 11.50 -8.81 -17.96
CA ASN A 13 11.40 -9.17 -19.37
C ASN A 13 10.30 -8.29 -19.95
N GLY A 14 10.68 -7.21 -20.61
CA GLY A 14 9.78 -6.19 -21.17
C GLY A 14 8.92 -6.73 -22.31
N ALA A 15 8.09 -7.73 -22.03
CA ALA A 15 6.90 -8.00 -22.82
C ALA A 15 6.15 -6.68 -22.92
N LYS A 16 5.92 -6.21 -24.15
CA LYS A 16 5.29 -4.93 -24.44
C LYS A 16 4.02 -4.82 -23.60
N ILE A 17 4.02 -3.90 -22.62
CA ILE A 17 2.81 -3.56 -21.89
C ILE A 17 1.78 -3.12 -22.94
N GLN A 18 0.68 -3.84 -23.01
CA GLN A 18 -0.37 -3.60 -24.01
C GLN A 18 -1.36 -2.55 -23.54
N LEU A 19 -1.57 -2.49 -22.22
CA LEU A 19 -2.56 -1.65 -21.57
C LEU A 19 -1.92 -0.97 -20.35
N PHE A 20 -1.99 0.36 -20.28
CA PHE A 20 -1.47 1.13 -19.14
C PHE A 20 -2.57 1.63 -18.21
N GLU A 21 -3.82 1.63 -18.66
CA GLU A 21 -4.96 2.15 -17.93
C GLU A 21 -6.11 1.15 -17.99
N PRO A 22 -6.99 1.07 -16.99
CA PRO A 22 -8.21 0.29 -17.10
C PRO A 22 -9.11 0.83 -18.22
N ASP A 23 -9.78 -0.06 -18.98
CA ASP A 23 -10.68 0.33 -20.07
C ASP A 23 -11.83 1.25 -19.63
N LYS A 24 -12.36 1.03 -18.41
CA LYS A 24 -13.42 1.82 -17.78
C LYS A 24 -13.22 1.85 -16.28
N PHE A 25 -12.59 2.92 -15.78
CA PHE A 25 -12.54 3.21 -14.36
C PHE A 25 -13.45 4.38 -14.04
N GLU A 26 -14.42 4.15 -13.17
CA GLU A 26 -15.25 5.17 -12.58
C GLU A 26 -14.84 5.36 -11.13
N LEU A 27 -14.71 6.62 -10.72
CA LEU A 27 -14.35 6.96 -9.36
C LEU A 27 -15.51 6.57 -8.44
N GLU A 28 -15.25 5.70 -7.46
CA GLU A 28 -16.21 5.34 -6.42
C GLU A 28 -16.35 6.49 -5.43
N LYS A 29 -17.55 7.08 -5.35
CA LYS A 29 -17.83 8.29 -4.56
C LYS A 29 -18.66 8.01 -3.30
N THR A 30 -19.02 6.76 -3.08
CA THR A 30 -19.79 6.35 -1.90
C THR A 30 -18.87 5.64 -0.90
N THR A 31 -19.40 5.27 0.26
CA THR A 31 -18.68 4.48 1.27
C THR A 31 -18.68 2.98 0.96
N ILE A 32 -19.28 2.54 -0.16
CA ILE A 32 -19.21 1.16 -0.63
C ILE A 32 -18.43 1.14 -1.93
N TRP A 33 -17.27 0.49 -1.93
CA TRP A 33 -16.41 0.39 -3.12
C TRP A 33 -16.47 -1.02 -3.68
N SER A 34 -16.80 -1.13 -4.97
CA SER A 34 -17.05 -2.42 -5.60
C SER A 34 -16.27 -2.56 -6.91
N PHE A 35 -15.21 -3.36 -6.87
CA PHE A 35 -14.38 -3.64 -8.03
C PHE A 35 -14.45 -5.14 -8.37
N LYS A 36 -15.31 -5.47 -9.34
CA LYS A 36 -15.64 -6.87 -9.69
C LYS A 36 -14.45 -7.69 -10.14
N ASN A 37 -13.63 -7.11 -11.00
CA ASN A 37 -12.43 -7.77 -11.52
C ASN A 37 -11.21 -7.12 -10.90
N ARG A 38 -10.20 -7.94 -10.57
CA ARG A 38 -8.89 -7.42 -10.22
C ARG A 38 -8.24 -6.82 -11.47
N GLY A 39 -7.81 -5.56 -11.40
CA GLY A 39 -7.06 -4.91 -12.46
C GLY A 39 -5.84 -5.69 -12.94
N ASN A 40 -5.64 -5.74 -14.26
CA ASN A 40 -4.55 -6.46 -14.94
C ASN A 40 -3.75 -5.58 -15.93
N TRP A 41 -3.87 -4.25 -15.82
CA TRP A 41 -3.10 -3.31 -16.64
C TRP A 41 -1.68 -3.11 -16.11
N ALA A 42 -0.85 -2.47 -16.94
CA ALA A 42 0.56 -2.20 -16.71
C ALA A 42 1.33 -3.46 -16.30
N THR A 43 1.89 -3.46 -15.09
CA THR A 43 2.65 -4.56 -14.49
C THR A 43 1.95 -5.17 -13.28
N HIS A 44 0.66 -4.85 -13.08
CA HIS A 44 -0.12 -5.41 -11.98
C HIS A 44 -0.28 -6.93 -12.16
N GLN A 45 0.09 -7.67 -11.12
CA GLN A 45 -0.04 -9.13 -11.10
C GLN A 45 -0.62 -9.61 -9.77
N GLY A 46 -1.61 -10.50 -9.85
CA GLY A 46 -2.27 -11.14 -8.70
C GLY A 46 -1.46 -12.26 -8.01
N ASN A 47 -0.20 -12.47 -8.41
CA ASN A 47 0.66 -13.56 -7.91
C ASN A 47 1.43 -13.23 -6.62
N TYR A 48 1.21 -12.06 -6.03
CA TYR A 48 1.72 -11.72 -4.70
C TYR A 48 0.57 -11.83 -3.70
N ARG A 49 0.69 -12.65 -2.67
CA ARG A 49 -0.42 -12.89 -1.74
C ARG A 49 -0.80 -11.58 -1.02
N GLY A 50 -2.08 -11.34 -0.77
CA GLY A 50 -2.54 -10.19 0.02
C GLY A 50 -2.34 -8.81 -0.61
N ASN A 51 -2.00 -8.71 -1.90
CA ASN A 51 -2.00 -7.45 -2.62
C ASN A 51 -3.43 -6.93 -2.85
N TRP A 52 -3.72 -5.66 -2.53
CA TRP A 52 -5.00 -5.06 -2.90
C TRP A 52 -5.15 -4.86 -4.41
N ALA A 53 -6.40 -4.81 -4.87
CA ALA A 53 -6.76 -4.60 -6.27
C ALA A 53 -6.32 -3.18 -6.68
N PRO A 54 -5.68 -2.98 -7.85
CA PRO A 54 -5.15 -1.68 -8.30
C PRO A 54 -6.17 -0.54 -8.27
N GLU A 55 -7.44 -0.86 -8.43
CA GLU A 55 -8.56 0.08 -8.35
C GLU A 55 -8.64 0.79 -7.00
N ILE A 56 -8.26 0.13 -5.89
CA ILE A 56 -8.32 0.72 -4.53
C ILE A 56 -7.33 1.89 -4.38
N PRO A 57 -6.00 1.71 -4.56
CA PRO A 57 -5.08 2.84 -4.49
C PRO A 57 -5.36 3.87 -5.59
N ARG A 58 -5.81 3.44 -6.78
CA ARG A 58 -6.24 4.38 -7.84
C ARG A 58 -7.36 5.30 -7.37
N ASN A 59 -8.39 4.76 -6.71
CA ASN A 59 -9.51 5.54 -6.19
C ASN A 59 -9.05 6.54 -5.13
N LEU A 60 -8.22 6.10 -4.17
CA LEU A 60 -7.63 6.97 -3.14
C LEU A 60 -6.79 8.10 -3.76
N ILE A 61 -5.89 7.78 -4.70
CA ILE A 61 -5.01 8.74 -5.35
C ILE A 61 -5.83 9.79 -6.12
N LEU A 62 -6.86 9.37 -6.86
CA LEU A 62 -7.69 10.29 -7.65
C LEU A 62 -8.58 11.21 -6.79
N HIS A 63 -9.02 10.75 -5.61
CA HIS A 63 -9.82 11.56 -4.68
C HIS A 63 -8.98 12.59 -3.93
N TYR A 64 -7.80 12.18 -3.47
CA TYR A 64 -7.07 12.90 -2.42
C TYR A 64 -5.78 13.57 -2.87
N THR A 65 -5.40 13.43 -4.15
CA THR A 65 -4.17 14.05 -4.67
C THR A 65 -4.35 14.61 -6.07
N LYS A 66 -3.39 15.44 -6.48
CA LYS A 66 -3.21 15.97 -7.83
C LYS A 66 -1.92 15.41 -8.46
N PRO A 67 -1.77 15.47 -9.79
CA PRO A 67 -0.48 15.19 -10.42
C PRO A 67 0.65 16.02 -9.79
N GLY A 68 1.79 15.39 -9.53
CA GLY A 68 2.95 15.96 -8.84
C GLY A 68 3.00 15.72 -7.33
N ASP A 69 1.87 15.46 -6.68
CA ASP A 69 1.80 15.19 -5.25
C ASP A 69 2.56 13.90 -4.87
N LEU A 70 2.95 13.81 -3.60
CA LEU A 70 3.75 12.72 -3.05
C LEU A 70 2.88 11.75 -2.24
N VAL A 71 2.84 10.50 -2.70
CA VAL A 71 2.10 9.39 -2.08
C VAL A 71 3.06 8.46 -1.35
N LEU A 72 2.69 8.02 -0.15
CA LEU A 72 3.42 7.01 0.63
C LEU A 72 2.61 5.72 0.74
N ASP A 73 3.28 4.60 0.51
CA ASP A 73 2.82 3.28 0.97
C ASP A 73 3.90 2.67 1.88
N GLN A 74 3.64 2.69 3.20
CA GLN A 74 4.63 2.26 4.19
C GLN A 74 4.66 0.74 4.41
N MET A 75 3.87 -0.03 3.66
CA MET A 75 3.86 -1.51 3.58
C MET A 75 3.66 -1.92 2.11
N VAL A 76 4.55 -1.44 1.24
CA VAL A 76 4.34 -1.38 -0.22
C VAL A 76 4.16 -2.76 -0.89
N GLY A 77 4.66 -3.82 -0.26
CA GLY A 77 4.57 -5.18 -0.75
C GLY A 77 5.07 -5.27 -2.20
N SER A 78 4.17 -5.65 -3.09
CA SER A 78 4.49 -5.83 -4.51
C SER A 78 4.43 -4.58 -5.39
N GLY A 79 4.23 -3.38 -4.81
CA GLY A 79 4.35 -2.12 -5.54
C GLY A 79 3.08 -1.56 -6.18
N THR A 80 1.90 -2.16 -5.95
CA THR A 80 0.64 -1.76 -6.60
C THR A 80 0.36 -0.26 -6.48
N THR A 81 0.53 0.32 -5.29
CA THR A 81 0.30 1.75 -5.04
C THR A 81 1.23 2.63 -5.87
N LEU A 82 2.52 2.27 -5.95
CA LEU A 82 3.52 3.05 -6.71
C LEU A 82 3.35 2.91 -8.23
N ILE A 83 2.88 1.75 -8.71
CA ILE A 83 2.51 1.58 -10.12
C ILE A 83 1.39 2.56 -10.47
N GLU A 84 0.33 2.65 -9.63
CA GLU A 84 -0.74 3.63 -9.85
C GLU A 84 -0.25 5.08 -9.73
N CYS A 85 0.66 5.38 -8.79
CA CYS A 85 1.27 6.70 -8.69
C CYS A 85 1.93 7.08 -10.02
N LYS A 86 2.74 6.19 -10.58
CA LYS A 86 3.43 6.41 -11.85
C LYS A 86 2.47 6.62 -13.02
N LEU A 87 1.41 5.81 -13.12
CA LEU A 87 0.40 5.91 -14.17
C LEU A 87 -0.40 7.22 -14.06
N LEU A 88 -0.78 7.60 -12.84
CA LEU A 88 -1.60 8.78 -12.57
C LEU A 88 -0.79 10.09 -12.45
N GLY A 89 0.53 10.05 -12.61
CA GLY A 89 1.37 11.25 -12.55
C GLY A 89 1.65 11.76 -11.14
N ARG A 90 1.68 10.89 -10.12
CA ARG A 90 2.09 11.19 -8.74
C ARG A 90 3.50 10.67 -8.47
N ASN A 91 4.22 11.35 -7.58
CA ASN A 91 5.44 10.81 -7.01
C ASN A 91 5.09 9.81 -5.91
N GLY A 92 5.91 8.78 -5.75
CA GLY A 92 5.64 7.74 -4.79
C GLY A 92 6.86 7.33 -3.98
N ILE A 93 6.63 7.04 -2.69
CA ILE A 93 7.58 6.40 -1.79
C ILE A 93 6.95 5.11 -1.28
N GLY A 94 7.66 3.99 -1.42
CA GLY A 94 7.27 2.71 -0.86
C GLY A 94 8.29 2.27 0.18
N VAL A 95 7.80 1.76 1.31
CA VAL A 95 8.63 1.15 2.35
C VAL A 95 8.12 -0.27 2.57
N ASP A 96 9.03 -1.23 2.69
CA ASP A 96 8.71 -2.58 3.17
C ASP A 96 9.83 -3.14 4.03
N ILE A 97 9.46 -3.89 5.06
CA ILE A 97 10.42 -4.59 5.92
C ILE A 97 10.94 -5.87 5.28
N ASN A 98 10.24 -6.38 4.26
CA ASN A 98 10.66 -7.53 3.50
C ASN A 98 11.42 -7.10 2.25
N LEU A 99 12.74 -7.28 2.25
CA LEU A 99 13.59 -7.00 1.10
C LEU A 99 13.13 -7.72 -0.18
N ASP A 100 12.60 -8.94 -0.09
CA ASP A 100 12.09 -9.66 -1.27
C ASP A 100 10.89 -8.92 -1.88
N ALA A 101 10.02 -8.35 -1.04
CA ALA A 101 8.90 -7.53 -1.49
C ALA A 101 9.39 -6.25 -2.18
N VAL A 102 10.37 -5.55 -1.59
CA VAL A 102 11.03 -4.40 -2.21
C VAL A 102 11.60 -4.75 -3.58
N MET A 103 12.24 -5.91 -3.71
CA MET A 103 12.79 -6.37 -5.00
C MET A 103 11.71 -6.69 -6.03
N VAL A 104 10.57 -7.26 -5.60
CA VAL A 104 9.40 -7.46 -6.47
C VAL A 104 8.80 -6.13 -6.91
N ALA A 105 8.66 -5.16 -6.00
CA ALA A 105 8.17 -3.82 -6.34
C ALA A 105 9.13 -3.11 -7.33
N CYS A 106 10.44 -3.17 -7.10
CA CYS A 106 11.46 -2.67 -8.03
C CYS A 106 11.30 -3.29 -9.42
N ASN A 107 11.09 -4.61 -9.49
CA ASN A 107 10.87 -5.33 -10.73
C ASN A 107 9.65 -4.80 -11.49
N ARG A 108 8.51 -4.69 -10.80
CA ARG A 108 7.26 -4.27 -11.42
C ARG A 108 7.21 -2.79 -11.76
N LEU A 109 8.02 -1.95 -11.14
CA LEU A 109 8.13 -0.52 -11.49
C LEU A 109 9.04 -0.24 -12.69
N ASP A 110 9.86 -1.21 -13.11
CA ASP A 110 10.89 -1.07 -14.15
C ASP A 110 10.33 -1.06 -15.59
N PHE A 111 9.17 -0.43 -15.82
CA PHE A 111 8.57 -0.26 -17.15
C PHE A 111 8.69 1.16 -17.68
N ALA A 112 8.77 1.32 -19.00
CA ALA A 112 8.76 2.62 -19.64
C ALA A 112 7.33 3.18 -19.69
N TYR A 113 7.16 4.42 -19.26
CA TYR A 113 5.90 5.16 -19.34
C TYR A 113 6.24 6.65 -19.45
N THR A 114 5.94 7.25 -20.60
CA THR A 114 6.38 8.62 -20.94
C THR A 114 5.27 9.65 -20.83
N ALA A 115 4.04 9.23 -20.51
CA ALA A 115 2.92 10.16 -20.40
C ALA A 115 3.06 11.09 -19.18
N ASN A 116 3.75 10.63 -18.12
CA ASN A 116 4.00 11.40 -16.91
C ASN A 116 5.45 11.24 -16.45
N GLU A 117 6.12 12.36 -16.14
CA GLU A 117 7.41 12.34 -15.45
C GLU A 117 7.18 12.25 -13.94
N THR A 118 7.54 11.11 -13.34
CA THR A 118 7.35 10.87 -11.90
C THR A 118 8.56 10.19 -11.29
N THR A 119 8.71 10.33 -9.98
CA THR A 119 9.73 9.62 -9.20
C THR A 119 9.06 8.57 -8.32
N GLN A 120 9.51 7.32 -8.41
CA GLN A 120 9.11 6.23 -7.53
C GLN A 120 10.32 5.74 -6.75
N LYS A 121 10.32 5.94 -5.42
CA LYS A 121 11.40 5.54 -4.53
C LYS A 121 10.96 4.36 -3.68
N LEU A 122 11.86 3.40 -3.49
CA LEU A 122 11.64 2.24 -2.66
C LEU A 122 12.72 2.17 -1.58
N TYR A 123 12.30 1.89 -0.35
CA TYR A 123 13.18 1.71 0.79
C TYR A 123 12.89 0.38 1.46
N HIS A 124 13.96 -0.29 1.90
CA HIS A 124 13.85 -1.40 2.84
C HIS A 124 13.88 -0.80 4.26
N GLY A 125 12.79 -0.95 5.00
CA GLY A 125 12.62 -0.29 6.29
C GLY A 125 11.34 -0.70 7.02
N ASP A 126 11.23 -0.27 8.27
CA ASP A 126 10.08 -0.58 9.13
C ASP A 126 9.02 0.54 9.03
N ALA A 127 7.76 0.16 8.83
CA ALA A 127 6.63 1.09 8.77
C ALA A 127 6.45 1.93 10.05
N ARG A 128 7.01 1.47 11.19
CA ARG A 128 7.03 2.15 12.49
C ARG A 128 8.18 3.16 12.64
N ASN A 129 9.10 3.22 11.69
CA ASN A 129 10.20 4.19 11.68
C ASN A 129 10.46 4.70 10.26
N LEU A 130 9.93 5.89 9.96
CA LEU A 130 10.06 6.55 8.66
C LEU A 130 11.11 7.67 8.71
N GLU A 131 12.25 7.45 9.37
CA GLU A 131 13.34 8.42 9.54
C GLU A 131 13.88 9.02 8.22
N LEU A 132 13.77 8.28 7.11
CA LEU A 132 14.17 8.75 5.77
C LEU A 132 13.16 9.75 5.16
N ILE A 133 12.02 9.97 5.83
CA ILE A 133 10.94 10.84 5.39
C ILE A 133 10.77 11.97 6.41
N ASN A 134 10.99 13.20 5.92
CA ASN A 134 10.77 14.41 6.71
C ASN A 134 9.30 14.50 7.18
N SER A 135 9.10 15.12 8.34
CA SER A 135 7.76 15.45 8.83
C SER A 135 7.02 16.35 7.83
N GLU A 136 5.69 16.24 7.80
CA GLU A 136 4.81 17.09 6.98
C GLU A 136 5.20 17.18 5.50
N ASN A 137 5.53 16.04 4.88
CA ASN A 137 6.02 15.97 3.50
C ASN A 137 5.14 15.12 2.56
N ILE A 138 4.28 14.27 3.10
CA ILE A 138 3.41 13.37 2.32
C ILE A 138 2.02 14.00 2.12
N ASP A 139 1.48 13.91 0.92
CA ASP A 139 0.12 14.40 0.58
C ASP A 139 -0.95 13.33 0.85
N LEU A 140 -0.63 12.07 0.53
CA LEU A 140 -1.51 10.91 0.78
C LEU A 140 -0.69 9.72 1.26
N ILE A 141 -1.13 9.07 2.34
CA ILE A 141 -0.74 7.70 2.67
C ILE A 141 -1.82 6.77 2.13
N ALA A 142 -1.44 5.82 1.28
CA ALA A 142 -2.33 4.76 0.80
C ALA A 142 -1.65 3.42 1.07
N THR A 143 -2.07 2.74 2.13
CA THR A 143 -1.35 1.56 2.62
C THR A 143 -2.27 0.41 3.00
N HIS A 144 -1.72 -0.80 2.93
CA HIS A 144 -2.43 -2.05 3.15
C HIS A 144 -1.62 -2.94 4.10
N PRO A 145 -1.82 -2.82 5.43
CA PRO A 145 -1.06 -3.59 6.39
C PRO A 145 -1.28 -5.10 6.25
N PRO A 146 -0.27 -5.93 6.57
CA PRO A 146 -0.47 -7.37 6.69
C PRO A 146 -1.48 -7.64 7.82
N TYR A 147 -2.43 -8.52 7.56
CA TYR A 147 -3.49 -8.86 8.50
C TYR A 147 -2.96 -9.76 9.63
N ALA A 148 -2.21 -9.18 10.57
CA ALA A 148 -1.58 -9.91 11.67
C ALA A 148 -0.92 -11.22 11.19
N SER A 149 -1.01 -12.30 11.96
CA SER A 149 -0.41 -13.61 11.64
C SER A 149 -1.18 -14.46 10.62
N ILE A 150 -2.12 -13.89 9.84
CA ILE A 150 -2.93 -14.67 8.88
C ILE A 150 -2.06 -15.16 7.71
N ILE A 151 -1.05 -14.38 7.31
CA ILE A 151 -0.17 -14.68 6.18
C ILE A 151 1.26 -14.33 6.58
N PRO A 152 2.18 -15.30 6.71
CA PRO A 152 3.60 -14.98 6.85
C PRO A 152 4.15 -14.52 5.50
N TYR A 153 4.63 -13.27 5.42
CA TYR A 153 5.20 -12.71 4.19
C TYR A 153 6.71 -12.92 4.08
N SER A 154 7.38 -13.16 5.22
CA SER A 154 8.82 -13.38 5.30
C SER A 154 9.16 -14.84 5.62
N HIS A 155 10.19 -15.36 4.94
CA HIS A 155 10.73 -16.69 5.24
C HIS A 155 11.60 -16.70 6.51
N LYS A 156 12.15 -15.54 6.89
CA LYS A 156 12.97 -15.33 8.09
C LYS A 156 12.22 -14.47 9.10
N THR A 157 12.38 -14.75 10.38
CA THR A 157 11.87 -13.86 11.44
C THR A 157 12.62 -12.53 11.38
N THR A 158 11.93 -11.45 11.06
CA THR A 158 12.48 -10.09 11.11
C THR A 158 11.79 -9.32 12.24
N GLU A 159 12.57 -8.67 13.09
CA GLU A 159 12.03 -7.79 14.13
C GLU A 159 11.21 -6.67 13.48
N GLY A 160 9.98 -6.43 13.97
CA GLY A 160 9.05 -5.46 13.40
C GLY A 160 8.14 -5.97 12.29
N ASP A 161 8.27 -7.23 11.89
CA ASP A 161 7.36 -7.86 10.94
C ASP A 161 5.96 -8.07 11.56
N LEU A 162 5.04 -7.16 11.22
CA LEU A 162 3.62 -7.20 11.59
C LEU A 162 2.93 -8.53 11.23
N SER A 163 3.45 -9.26 10.25
CA SER A 163 2.89 -10.55 9.83
C SER A 163 3.24 -11.73 10.74
N ARG A 164 4.10 -11.49 11.74
CA ARG A 164 4.61 -12.51 12.67
C ARG A 164 4.31 -12.23 14.14
N VAL A 165 3.51 -11.20 14.42
CA VAL A 165 3.02 -10.88 15.78
C VAL A 165 2.28 -12.05 16.42
N HIS A 166 2.42 -12.21 17.73
CA HIS A 166 1.89 -13.33 18.50
C HIS A 166 0.44 -13.11 18.95
N SER A 167 -0.03 -11.87 18.97
CA SER A 167 -1.39 -11.51 19.38
C SER A 167 -1.93 -10.31 18.59
N ILE A 168 -3.25 -10.11 18.65
CA ILE A 168 -3.88 -8.92 18.08
C ILE A 168 -3.52 -7.68 18.90
N ASP A 169 -3.26 -7.81 20.20
CA ASP A 169 -2.88 -6.67 21.03
C ASP A 169 -1.48 -6.18 20.67
N GLU A 170 -0.54 -7.11 20.45
CA GLU A 170 0.79 -6.78 19.90
C GLU A 170 0.70 -6.15 18.51
N PHE A 171 -0.17 -6.65 17.64
CA PHE A 171 -0.45 -6.02 16.34
C PHE A 171 -0.89 -4.56 16.52
N ILE A 172 -1.81 -4.29 17.44
CA ILE A 172 -2.34 -2.95 17.68
C ILE A 172 -1.30 -2.01 18.29
N GLU A 173 -0.41 -2.49 19.17
CA GLU A 173 0.72 -1.67 19.64
C GLU A 173 1.67 -1.29 18.49
N CYS A 174 1.94 -2.21 17.56
CA CYS A 174 2.71 -1.85 16.35
C CYS A 174 1.95 -0.85 15.47
N ILE A 175 0.63 -1.00 15.31
CA ILE A 175 -0.21 -0.05 14.58
C ILE A 175 -0.20 1.34 15.24
N LYS A 176 -0.08 1.42 16.56
CA LYS A 176 0.02 2.68 17.29
C LYS A 176 1.26 3.46 16.91
N ASP A 177 2.40 2.80 16.76
CA ASP A 177 3.63 3.46 16.32
C ASP A 177 3.58 3.84 14.84
N ILE A 178 2.98 2.97 14.00
CA ILE A 178 2.66 3.30 12.61
C ILE A 178 1.78 4.54 12.51
N ALA A 179 0.71 4.64 13.29
CA ALA A 179 -0.21 5.77 13.26
C ALA A 179 0.49 7.08 13.65
N LYS A 180 1.38 7.05 14.66
CA LYS A 180 2.21 8.22 15.03
C LYS A 180 3.13 8.63 13.89
N GLU A 181 3.83 7.69 13.27
CA GLU A 181 4.73 8.00 12.15
C GLU A 181 3.96 8.48 10.92
N SER A 182 2.82 7.87 10.60
CA SER A 182 1.92 8.32 9.54
C SER A 182 1.45 9.75 9.80
N TYR A 183 1.07 10.08 11.03
CA TYR A 183 0.67 11.45 11.41
C TYR A 183 1.83 12.43 11.26
N ARG A 184 3.03 12.05 11.71
CA ARG A 184 4.24 12.89 11.62
C ARG A 184 4.60 13.25 10.18
N VAL A 185 4.58 12.28 9.26
CA VAL A 185 5.04 12.49 7.87
C VAL A 185 3.98 13.14 6.97
N LEU A 186 2.70 13.08 7.34
CA LEU A 186 1.62 13.71 6.58
C LEU A 186 1.62 15.23 6.72
N LYS A 187 1.43 15.92 5.61
CA LYS A 187 1.17 17.36 5.61
C LYS A 187 -0.13 17.67 6.36
N PRO A 188 -0.24 18.84 7.01
CA PRO A 188 -1.53 19.32 7.51
C PRO A 188 -2.59 19.30 6.40
N GLY A 189 -3.71 18.61 6.66
CA GLY A 189 -4.80 18.44 5.69
C GLY A 189 -4.61 17.31 4.66
N GLY A 190 -3.49 16.59 4.71
CA GLY A 190 -3.28 15.37 3.94
C GLY A 190 -4.15 14.20 4.43
N HIS A 191 -4.21 13.13 3.64
CA HIS A 191 -5.11 12.00 3.88
C HIS A 191 -4.35 10.71 4.16
N CYS A 192 -4.92 9.85 4.99
CA CYS A 192 -4.44 8.49 5.22
C CYS A 192 -5.55 7.49 4.91
N GLY A 193 -5.37 6.69 3.87
CA GLY A 193 -6.20 5.54 3.52
C GLY A 193 -5.53 4.25 3.97
N VAL A 194 -6.18 3.52 4.87
CA VAL A 194 -5.71 2.22 5.37
C VAL A 194 -6.74 1.17 4.96
N LEU A 195 -6.36 0.24 4.08
CA LEU A 195 -7.19 -0.94 3.85
C LEU A 195 -6.87 -1.98 4.92
N ILE A 196 -7.86 -2.38 5.69
CA ILE A 196 -7.74 -3.52 6.61
C ILE A 196 -9.09 -4.23 6.68
N GLY A 197 -9.10 -5.42 7.24
CA GLY A 197 -10.29 -6.24 7.33
C GLY A 197 -10.21 -7.12 8.56
N ASP A 198 -11.38 -7.55 8.99
CA ASP A 198 -11.55 -8.31 10.21
C ASP A 198 -11.24 -9.78 10.01
N THR A 199 -11.03 -10.48 11.13
CA THR A 199 -10.71 -11.90 11.12
C THR A 199 -11.60 -12.67 12.09
N HIS A 200 -11.54 -13.99 11.99
CA HIS A 200 -12.16 -14.90 12.95
C HIS A 200 -11.07 -15.68 13.69
N LYS A 201 -11.10 -15.68 15.02
CA LYS A 201 -10.21 -16.48 15.87
C LYS A 201 -11.03 -17.27 16.86
N TYR A 202 -10.80 -18.57 16.96
CA TYR A 202 -11.56 -19.48 17.83
C TYR A 202 -13.09 -19.36 17.66
N ARG A 203 -13.58 -19.18 16.41
CA ARG A 203 -15.00 -18.95 16.05
C ARG A 203 -15.61 -17.63 16.55
N HIS A 204 -14.80 -16.74 17.10
CA HIS A 204 -15.21 -15.38 17.44
C HIS A 204 -14.75 -14.40 16.37
N PHE A 205 -15.62 -13.45 16.06
CA PHE A 205 -15.28 -12.29 15.24
C PHE A 205 -14.30 -11.39 15.99
N VAL A 206 -13.26 -10.95 15.31
CA VAL A 206 -12.23 -10.06 15.85
C VAL A 206 -12.24 -8.76 15.03
N PRO A 207 -12.71 -7.64 15.61
CA PRO A 207 -12.86 -6.36 14.92
C PRO A 207 -11.52 -5.61 14.82
N ILE A 208 -10.59 -6.12 13.99
CA ILE A 208 -9.29 -5.49 13.76
C ILE A 208 -9.48 -4.11 13.12
N SER A 209 -10.40 -3.98 12.16
CA SER A 209 -10.68 -2.73 11.44
C SER A 209 -11.05 -1.59 12.41
N THR A 210 -11.98 -1.87 13.33
CA THR A 210 -12.40 -0.91 14.36
C THR A 210 -11.24 -0.53 15.29
N ARG A 211 -10.43 -1.52 15.71
CA ARG A 211 -9.29 -1.24 16.60
C ARG A 211 -8.24 -0.37 15.91
N VAL A 212 -7.92 -0.63 14.65
CA VAL A 212 -7.01 0.21 13.86
C VAL A 212 -7.58 1.61 13.67
N LEU A 213 -8.86 1.74 13.33
CA LEU A 213 -9.52 3.04 13.23
C LEU A 213 -9.34 3.85 14.53
N LEU A 214 -9.67 3.26 15.69
CA LEU A 214 -9.53 3.94 16.98
C LEU A 214 -8.08 4.33 17.28
N THR A 215 -7.12 3.46 16.97
CA THR A 215 -5.69 3.77 17.13
C THR A 215 -5.24 4.97 16.28
N PHE A 216 -5.74 5.10 15.05
CA PHE A 216 -5.45 6.27 14.22
C PHE A 216 -6.09 7.55 14.79
N LEU A 217 -7.33 7.47 15.31
CA LEU A 217 -7.96 8.62 15.97
C LEU A 217 -7.17 9.07 17.21
N GLU A 218 -6.67 8.13 18.01
CA GLU A 218 -5.81 8.43 19.17
C GLU A 218 -4.49 9.10 18.79
N ALA A 219 -3.95 8.82 17.59
CA ALA A 219 -2.74 9.46 17.08
C ALA A 219 -2.97 10.91 16.60
N GLY A 220 -4.22 11.36 16.50
CA GLY A 220 -4.59 12.72 16.13
C GLY A 220 -5.33 12.85 14.80
N PHE A 221 -5.59 11.74 14.09
CA PHE A 221 -6.38 11.77 12.86
C PHE A 221 -7.85 12.09 13.14
N VAL A 222 -8.51 12.67 12.13
CA VAL A 222 -9.96 12.86 12.12
C VAL A 222 -10.56 11.93 11.07
N LEU A 223 -11.58 11.15 11.46
CA LEU A 223 -12.26 10.25 10.52
C LEU A 223 -12.94 11.07 9.42
N ARG A 224 -12.55 10.80 8.18
CA ARG A 224 -13.20 11.37 7.00
C ARG A 224 -14.32 10.46 6.52
N GLU A 225 -13.99 9.20 6.24
CA GLU A 225 -14.91 8.18 5.73
C GLU A 225 -14.48 6.82 6.26
N ASP A 226 -15.47 5.97 6.59
CA ASP A 226 -15.27 4.54 6.80
C ASP A 226 -15.85 3.81 5.57
N VAL A 227 -14.98 3.09 4.85
CA VAL A 227 -15.27 2.55 3.52
C VAL A 227 -15.34 1.03 3.59
N ILE A 228 -16.47 0.49 3.15
CA ILE A 228 -16.70 -0.94 3.00
C ILE A 228 -16.31 -1.35 1.58
N LYS A 229 -15.30 -2.21 1.47
CA LYS A 229 -14.94 -2.84 0.20
C LYS A 229 -15.80 -4.10 -0.01
N GLU A 230 -16.58 -4.13 -1.08
CA GLU A 230 -17.27 -5.34 -1.51
C GLU A 230 -16.27 -6.36 -2.07
N GLN A 231 -16.25 -7.57 -1.51
CA GLN A 231 -15.42 -8.66 -2.02
C GLN A 231 -16.20 -9.51 -3.01
N TRP A 232 -15.68 -9.58 -4.23
CA TRP A 232 -16.16 -10.48 -5.27
C TRP A 232 -15.35 -11.78 -5.22
N HIS A 233 -15.99 -12.92 -5.52
CA HIS A 233 -15.36 -14.24 -5.63
C HIS A 233 -14.81 -14.84 -4.31
N THR A 234 -15.54 -14.67 -3.20
CA THR A 234 -15.31 -15.49 -2.00
C THR A 234 -16.00 -16.84 -2.19
N GLU A 235 -15.25 -17.90 -2.47
CA GLU A 235 -15.77 -19.26 -2.30
C GLU A 235 -15.96 -19.50 -0.80
N THR A 236 -17.22 -19.70 -0.38
CA THR A 236 -17.58 -20.14 0.98
C THR A 236 -17.33 -21.62 1.16
#